data_AF-A0AAV2J352-F1
#
_entry.id   AF-A0AAV2J352-F1
#
_cell.length_a   1.000
_cell.length_b   1.000
_cell.length_c   1.000
_cell.angle_alpha   90.00
_cell.angle_beta   90.00
_cell.angle_gamma   90.00
#
_symmetry.space_group_name_H-M   'P 1'
#
loop_
_entity.id
_entity.type
_entity.pdbx_description
1 polymer ?
#
loop_
_entity_poly.entity_id
_entity_poly.type
_entity_poly.pdbx_seq_one_letter_code
_entity_poly.pdbx_strand_id
1 'polypeptide(L)'
;MAPTIQSQAQREDGHSRPSSHRTVPERSGVVCRVKYCNSLPDIPFDPKFITYPFDQHRFVQYKATSLEKQHKHELLTEPDLGVTIDLINPDTYRIDPSILLDPADEKLLEEDIQAPSSSKR
;
A
#
# COMPACT_ATOMS: atom_id res chain seq x y z
N MET A 1 48.52 0.45 14.38
CA MET A 1 49.73 -0.29 13.98
C MET A 1 50.70 0.71 13.37
N ALA A 2 51.81 1.02 14.04
CA ALA A 2 52.84 1.92 13.53
C ALA A 2 54.06 1.08 13.12
N PRO A 3 54.81 1.44 12.07
CA PRO A 3 56.05 0.74 11.75
C PRO A 3 57.18 1.32 12.58
N THR A 4 57.92 0.45 13.26
CA THR A 4 59.17 0.75 13.96
C THR A 4 60.32 0.48 13.01
N ILE A 5 61.26 1.42 12.88
CA ILE A 5 62.58 1.12 12.31
C ILE A 5 63.63 1.60 13.31
N GLN A 6 64.24 0.63 13.99
CA GLN A 6 65.46 0.78 14.78
C GLN A 6 66.65 0.43 13.90
N SER A 7 67.72 1.22 13.98
CA SER A 7 69.09 0.70 13.97
C SER A 7 70.08 1.79 14.40
N GLN A 8 70.64 1.62 15.60
CA GLN A 8 71.88 2.25 16.07
C GLN A 8 73.08 1.37 15.69
N ALA A 9 74.21 2.00 15.35
CA ALA A 9 75.61 1.55 15.49
C ALA A 9 76.46 2.60 14.74
N GLN A 10 77.61 3.15 15.15
CA GLN A 10 78.64 2.79 16.12
C GLN A 10 79.55 4.02 16.28
N ARG A 11 80.16 4.21 17.46
CA ARG A 11 81.18 5.25 17.71
C ARG A 11 82.56 4.73 17.31
N GLU A 12 83.42 5.59 16.75
CA GLU A 12 84.89 5.51 16.95
C GLU A 12 85.59 6.85 16.63
N ASP A 13 86.71 7.06 17.31
CA ASP A 13 87.47 8.30 17.52
C ASP A 13 88.29 8.81 16.32
N GLY A 14 88.55 10.13 16.30
CA GLY A 14 89.87 10.64 15.90
C GLY A 14 89.97 11.68 14.75
N HIS A 15 90.41 12.89 15.13
CA HIS A 15 91.37 13.76 14.42
C HIS A 15 90.84 14.84 13.44
N SER A 16 91.40 16.04 13.65
CA SER A 16 91.08 17.36 13.08
C SER A 16 91.36 17.52 11.59
N ARG A 17 90.48 18.24 10.87
CA ARG A 17 90.80 19.36 9.95
C ARG A 17 89.54 19.96 9.28
N PRO A 18 89.45 21.29 9.09
CA PRO A 18 88.34 21.91 8.37
C PRO A 18 88.64 21.86 6.86
N SER A 19 87.73 21.30 6.07
CA SER A 19 87.85 21.30 4.61
C SER A 19 86.55 21.77 3.98
N SER A 20 86.59 23.06 3.61
CA SER A 20 86.23 23.59 2.28
C SER A 20 85.15 22.83 1.50
N HIS A 21 84.08 23.56 1.18
CA HIS A 21 83.22 23.35 0.00
C HIS A 21 82.64 21.94 -0.18
N ARG A 22 81.55 21.65 0.54
CA ARG A 22 80.52 20.77 -0.02
C ARG A 22 79.51 21.62 -0.77
N THR A 23 79.77 21.82 -2.07
CA THR A 23 78.78 22.31 -3.04
C THR A 23 77.63 21.31 -3.10
N VAL A 24 76.57 21.58 -2.33
CA VAL A 24 75.29 20.90 -2.50
C VAL A 24 74.64 21.48 -3.77
N PRO A 25 74.16 20.66 -4.72
CA PRO A 25 73.50 21.19 -5.90
C PRO A 25 72.28 22.00 -5.48
N GLU A 26 72.05 23.16 -6.09
CA GLU A 26 70.80 23.91 -5.97
C GLU A 26 69.64 23.05 -6.49
N ARG A 27 69.10 22.18 -5.62
CA ARG A 27 67.76 21.64 -5.80
C ARG A 27 66.80 22.65 -5.16
N SER A 28 66.53 23.73 -5.89
CA SER A 28 65.56 24.76 -5.50
C SER A 28 64.14 24.19 -5.59
N GLY A 29 63.74 23.42 -4.58
CA GLY A 29 62.36 23.00 -4.37
C GLY A 29 61.83 23.61 -3.08
N VAL A 30 60.60 24.10 -3.08
CA VAL A 30 59.93 24.55 -1.85
C VAL A 30 59.77 23.34 -0.93
N VAL A 31 60.31 23.42 0.28
CA VAL A 31 60.14 22.36 1.28
C VAL A 31 58.69 22.38 1.77
N CYS A 32 57.88 21.46 1.27
CA CYS A 32 56.51 21.23 1.71
C CYS A 32 56.35 19.81 2.23
N ARG A 33 55.64 19.65 3.34
CA ARG A 33 55.29 18.33 3.87
C ARG A 33 54.11 17.78 3.08
N VAL A 34 54.35 16.75 2.28
CA VAL A 34 53.28 16.02 1.58
C VAL A 34 52.35 15.39 2.63
N LYS A 35 51.06 15.74 2.57
CA LYS A 35 50.00 15.14 3.39
C LYS A 35 48.89 14.65 2.49
N TYR A 36 48.63 13.36 2.50
CA TYR A 36 47.47 12.76 1.85
C TYR A 36 46.30 12.78 2.84
N CYS A 37 45.17 13.35 2.44
CA CYS A 37 43.96 13.46 3.27
C CYS A 37 42.76 12.86 2.52
N ASN A 38 41.85 12.23 3.27
CA ASN A 38 40.55 11.78 2.78
C ASN A 38 39.47 12.28 3.73
N SER A 39 39.27 13.60 3.79
CA SER A 39 38.20 14.19 4.59
C SER A 39 36.85 13.90 3.93
N LEU A 40 35.95 13.27 4.68
CA LEU A 40 34.58 13.05 4.23
C LEU A 40 33.80 14.38 4.21
N PRO A 41 32.81 14.52 3.32
CA PRO A 41 31.91 15.66 3.36
C PRO A 41 31.07 15.64 4.63
N ASP A 42 30.60 16.83 5.04
CA ASP A 42 29.65 16.94 6.13
C ASP A 42 28.35 16.20 5.81
N ILE A 43 27.72 15.67 6.85
CA ILE A 43 26.45 14.96 6.72
C ILE A 43 25.40 15.95 6.16
N PRO A 44 24.68 15.61 5.09
CA PRO A 44 23.62 16.47 4.58
C PRO A 44 22.53 16.66 5.63
N PHE A 45 21.72 17.69 5.49
CA PHE A 45 20.57 17.87 6.38
C PHE A 45 19.56 16.73 6.23
N ASP A 46 19.02 16.28 7.36
CA ASP A 46 17.92 15.32 7.35
C ASP A 46 16.74 15.87 6.55
N PRO A 47 16.07 15.03 5.73
CA PRO A 47 14.88 15.45 5.02
C PRO A 47 13.81 15.88 6.02
N LYS A 48 13.15 17.00 5.72
CA LYS A 48 12.02 17.49 6.51
C LYS A 48 10.73 16.86 6.00
N PHE A 49 10.04 16.11 6.86
CA PHE A 49 8.68 15.67 6.59
C PHE A 49 7.73 16.87 6.65
N ILE A 50 6.87 17.00 5.64
CA ILE A 50 5.76 17.95 5.66
C ILE A 50 4.51 17.26 6.21
N THR A 51 3.75 17.97 7.04
CA THR A 51 2.47 17.46 7.54
C THR A 51 1.45 17.43 6.41
N TYR A 52 0.76 16.30 6.25
CA TYR A 52 -0.33 16.19 5.30
C TYR A 52 -1.52 17.06 5.76
N PRO A 53 -1.97 18.05 4.98
CA PRO A 53 -2.89 19.09 5.46
C PRO A 53 -4.36 18.65 5.43
N PHE A 54 -4.63 17.36 5.24
CA PHE A 54 -5.99 16.88 5.07
C PHE A 54 -6.39 15.89 6.14
N ASP A 55 -7.68 15.90 6.45
CA ASP A 55 -8.28 14.98 7.41
C ASP A 55 -8.09 13.52 6.96
N GLN A 56 -7.74 12.67 7.92
CA GLN A 56 -7.62 11.23 7.73
C GLN A 56 -8.98 10.59 7.46
N HIS A 57 -10.07 11.24 7.88
CA HIS A 57 -11.45 10.80 7.66
C HIS A 57 -12.10 11.34 6.37
N ARG A 58 -11.31 11.89 5.43
CA ARG A 58 -11.84 12.32 4.13
C ARG A 58 -12.38 11.18 3.25
N PHE A 59 -12.05 9.94 3.59
CA PHE A 59 -12.56 8.78 2.89
C PHE A 59 -13.95 8.41 3.39
N VAL A 60 -14.78 7.90 2.50
CA VAL A 60 -16.08 7.32 2.87
C VAL A 60 -15.82 6.17 3.83
N GLN A 61 -16.41 6.24 5.03
CA GLN A 61 -16.28 5.19 6.02
C GLN A 61 -16.90 3.90 5.47
N TYR A 62 -16.21 2.77 5.65
CA TYR A 62 -16.73 1.45 5.27
C TYR A 62 -17.93 1.09 6.16
N LYS A 63 -19.11 1.51 5.74
CA LYS A 63 -20.40 1.31 6.40
C LYS A 63 -21.44 1.09 5.31
N ALA A 64 -22.40 0.21 5.59
CA ALA A 64 -23.54 0.02 4.71
C ALA A 64 -24.29 1.34 4.54
N THR A 65 -24.34 1.84 3.32
CA THR A 65 -25.01 3.11 3.01
C THR A 65 -26.52 2.96 3.05
N SER A 66 -27.25 4.08 3.20
CA SER A 66 -28.71 4.07 3.04
C SER A 66 -29.11 3.61 1.64
N LEU A 67 -28.28 3.89 0.62
CA LEU A 67 -28.51 3.49 -0.76
C LEU A 67 -28.54 1.96 -0.92
N GLU A 68 -27.60 1.25 -0.29
CA GLU A 68 -27.60 -0.22 -0.26
C GLU A 68 -28.85 -0.78 0.42
N LYS A 69 -29.31 -0.16 1.51
CA LYS A 69 -30.51 -0.60 2.24
C LYS A 69 -31.81 -0.32 1.50
N GLN A 70 -31.86 0.79 0.75
CA GLN A 70 -33.04 1.21 0.00
C GLN A 70 -33.12 0.55 -1.38
N HIS A 71 -32.10 -0.24 -1.76
CA HIS A 71 -32.10 -0.93 -3.02
C HIS A 71 -33.18 -2.03 -3.04
N LYS A 72 -34.22 -1.83 -3.85
CA LYS A 72 -35.23 -2.85 -4.11
C LYS A 72 -34.62 -3.91 -5.02
N HIS A 73 -34.20 -5.02 -4.43
CA HIS A 73 -33.71 -6.16 -5.20
C HIS A 73 -34.84 -6.77 -6.01
N GLU A 74 -34.59 -6.94 -7.30
CA GLU A 74 -35.50 -7.67 -8.18
C GLU A 74 -35.48 -9.16 -7.79
N LEU A 75 -36.66 -9.75 -7.68
CA LEU A 75 -36.79 -11.19 -7.50
C LEU A 75 -36.54 -11.85 -8.85
N LEU A 76 -35.33 -12.39 -9.01
CA LEU A 76 -34.96 -13.20 -10.17
C LEU A 76 -35.76 -14.51 -10.09
N THR A 77 -36.89 -14.55 -10.78
CA THR A 77 -37.75 -15.71 -10.88
C THR A 77 -37.47 -16.46 -12.17
N GLU A 78 -37.67 -17.78 -12.14
CA GLU A 78 -37.61 -18.60 -13.33
C GLU A 78 -38.68 -18.16 -14.34
N PRO A 79 -38.54 -18.50 -15.64
CA PRO A 79 -39.53 -18.13 -16.66
C PRO A 79 -40.96 -18.60 -16.37
N ASP A 80 -41.11 -19.68 -15.60
CA ASP A 80 -42.39 -20.25 -15.16
C ASP A 80 -42.84 -19.74 -13.78
N LEU A 81 -42.14 -18.75 -13.20
CA LEU A 81 -42.36 -18.22 -11.86
C LEU A 81 -42.30 -19.29 -10.76
N GLY A 82 -41.65 -20.43 -11.01
CA GLY A 82 -41.64 -21.59 -10.12
C GLY A 82 -42.96 -22.37 -10.11
N VAL A 83 -43.89 -22.08 -11.03
CA VAL A 83 -45.18 -22.75 -11.17
C VAL A 83 -45.12 -23.74 -12.34
N THR A 84 -44.84 -24.99 -12.02
CA THR A 84 -44.82 -26.07 -13.02
C THR A 84 -46.22 -26.60 -13.28
N ILE A 85 -46.59 -26.73 -14.56
CA ILE A 85 -47.89 -27.26 -14.99
C ILE A 85 -47.76 -28.75 -15.27
N ASP A 86 -48.39 -29.58 -14.44
CA ASP A 86 -48.39 -31.04 -14.58
C ASP A 86 -49.48 -31.51 -15.54
N LEU A 87 -49.09 -31.87 -16.75
CA LEU A 87 -50.00 -32.43 -17.76
C LEU A 87 -49.98 -33.97 -17.79
N ILE A 88 -49.22 -34.60 -16.90
CA ILE A 88 -49.01 -36.06 -16.90
C ILE A 88 -50.02 -36.72 -15.95
N ASN A 89 -50.17 -36.17 -14.74
CA ASN A 89 -51.09 -36.72 -13.76
C ASN A 89 -52.43 -35.95 -13.75
N PRO A 90 -53.54 -36.56 -14.20
CA PRO A 90 -54.85 -35.91 -14.21
C PRO A 90 -55.42 -35.65 -12.82
N ASP A 91 -54.94 -36.35 -11.79
CA ASP A 91 -55.41 -36.17 -10.42
C ASP A 91 -54.83 -34.91 -9.75
N THR A 92 -53.71 -34.37 -10.25
CA THR A 92 -53.01 -33.20 -9.67
C THR A 92 -53.91 -31.96 -9.59
N TYR A 93 -54.81 -31.77 -10.56
CA TYR A 93 -55.73 -30.63 -10.63
C TYR A 93 -57.20 -31.02 -10.50
N ARG A 94 -57.49 -32.25 -10.05
CA ARG A 94 -58.86 -32.74 -9.93
C ARG A 94 -59.55 -32.04 -8.76
N ILE A 95 -60.62 -31.30 -9.07
CA ILE A 95 -61.40 -30.55 -8.09
C ILE A 95 -62.40 -31.48 -7.40
N ASP A 96 -62.36 -31.54 -6.07
CA ASP A 96 -63.41 -32.16 -5.25
C ASP A 96 -64.44 -31.08 -4.85
N PRO A 97 -65.72 -31.22 -5.23
CA PRO A 97 -66.76 -30.23 -4.96
C PRO A 97 -67.10 -30.06 -3.46
N SER A 98 -66.60 -30.92 -2.57
CA SER A 98 -66.80 -30.80 -1.13
C SER A 98 -65.78 -29.89 -0.43
N ILE A 99 -64.69 -29.53 -1.12
CA ILE A 99 -63.63 -28.69 -0.57
C ILE A 99 -64.08 -27.23 -0.58
N LEU A 100 -63.95 -26.57 0.57
CA LEU A 100 -64.13 -25.13 0.72
C LEU A 100 -62.77 -24.44 0.63
N LEU A 101 -62.77 -23.20 0.13
CA LEU A 101 -61.57 -22.38 0.03
C LEU A 101 -61.06 -22.01 1.43
N ASP A 102 -59.75 -22.04 1.64
CA ASP A 102 -59.17 -21.59 2.90
C ASP A 102 -59.33 -20.06 3.04
N PRO A 103 -59.66 -19.54 4.23
CA PRO A 103 -59.79 -18.10 4.43
C PRO A 103 -58.54 -17.29 4.04
N ALA A 104 -57.34 -17.86 4.16
CA ALA A 104 -56.11 -17.20 3.72
C ALA A 104 -56.03 -17.10 2.20
N ASP A 105 -56.48 -18.13 1.47
CA ASP A 105 -56.54 -18.14 0.01
C ASP A 105 -57.65 -17.21 -0.51
N GLU A 106 -58.80 -17.19 0.17
CA GLU A 106 -59.90 -16.28 -0.13
C GLU A 106 -59.45 -14.81 -0.07
N LYS A 107 -58.61 -14.47 0.92
CA LYS A 107 -58.05 -13.13 1.07
C LYS A 107 -57.18 -12.71 -0.13
N LEU A 108 -56.52 -13.64 -0.80
CA LEU A 108 -55.70 -13.37 -1.98
C LEU A 108 -56.54 -13.09 -3.23
N LEU A 109 -57.82 -13.47 -3.22
CA LEU A 109 -58.75 -13.21 -4.32
C LEU A 109 -59.39 -11.81 -4.25
N GLU A 110 -59.23 -11.10 -3.13
CA GLU A 110 -59.70 -9.72 -3.00
C GLU A 110 -58.86 -8.80 -3.90
N GLU A 111 -59.50 -8.02 -4.78
CA GLU A 111 -58.81 -7.01 -5.59
C GLU A 111 -58.34 -5.86 -4.70
N ASP A 112 -57.02 -5.68 -4.56
CA ASP A 112 -56.47 -4.41 -4.06
C ASP A 112 -56.70 -3.32 -5.13
N ILE A 113 -57.75 -2.51 -4.94
CA ILE A 113 -57.91 -1.25 -5.68
C ILE A 113 -56.83 -0.27 -5.17
N GLN A 114 -55.58 -0.46 -5.58
CA GLN A 114 -54.50 0.50 -5.35
C GLN A 114 -53.68 0.77 -6.61
N ALA A 115 -54.09 1.86 -7.26
CA ALA A 115 -53.34 2.93 -7.94
C ALA A 115 -52.24 2.57 -8.97
N PRO A 116 -52.14 3.34 -10.07
CA PRO A 116 -51.26 3.05 -11.20
C PRO A 116 -49.81 2.96 -10.72
N SER A 117 -49.17 1.81 -10.95
CA SER A 117 -47.73 1.69 -10.82
C SER A 117 -47.10 2.68 -11.79
N SER A 118 -46.42 3.70 -11.25
CA SER A 118 -45.69 4.66 -12.05
C SER A 118 -44.50 3.95 -12.67
N SER A 119 -44.68 3.39 -13.87
CA SER A 119 -43.58 3.08 -14.78
C SER A 119 -42.97 4.42 -15.21
N LYS A 120 -41.90 4.84 -14.54
CA LYS A 120 -41.03 5.89 -15.07
C LYS A 120 -39.85 5.22 -15.76
N ARG A 121 -39.81 5.49 -17.06
CA ARG A 121 -38.81 5.20 -18.08
C ARG A 121 -37.40 5.63 -17.68
#